data_AF-A0A9Q0I0G9-F1
#
_entry.id   AF-A0A9Q0I0G9-F1
#
_cell.length_a   1.000
_cell.length_b   1.000
_cell.length_c   1.000
_cell.angle_alpha   90.00
_cell.angle_beta   90.00
_cell.angle_gamma   90.00
#
_symmetry.space_group_name_H-M   'P 1'
#
loop_
_entity.id
_entity.type
_entity.pdbx_description
1 polymer ?
#
loop_
_entity_poly.entity_id
_entity_poly.type
_entity_poly.pdbx_seq_one_letter_code
_entity_poly.pdbx_strand_id
1 'polypeptide(L)'
;IYVEIERARLTKTLANIKEQNGEVKEAAAILQELQVETYGSMEKKEKVEFILEQMRLCIAVKDYIRTQIISKKISTKFFQEEGSEVR
;
A
#
# COMPACT_ATOMS: atom_id res chain seq x y z
N ILE A 1 -19.61 2.00 -0.12
CA ILE A 1 -19.95 0.56 -0.18
C ILE A 1 -19.22 -0.11 1.01
N TYR A 2 -19.86 -0.93 1.85
CA TYR A 2 -19.30 -1.33 3.16
C TYR A 2 -18.16 -2.38 3.13
N VAL A 3 -17.77 -2.86 1.94
CA VAL A 3 -16.80 -3.98 1.77
C VAL A 3 -15.47 -3.55 1.13
N GLU A 4 -15.23 -2.24 0.98
CA GLU A 4 -14.01 -1.70 0.35
C GLU A 4 -12.74 -2.07 1.14
N ILE A 5 -12.83 -2.06 2.47
CA ILE A 5 -11.73 -2.40 3.39
C ILE A 5 -11.39 -3.89 3.28
N GLU A 6 -12.40 -4.75 3.31
CA GLU A 6 -12.21 -6.20 3.19
C GLU A 6 -11.63 -6.58 1.83
N ARG A 7 -12.06 -5.89 0.76
CA ARG A 7 -11.45 -6.05 -0.56
C ARG A 7 -9.97 -5.67 -0.54
N ALA A 8 -9.62 -4.55 0.06
CA ALA A 8 -8.23 -4.11 0.16
C ALA A 8 -7.35 -5.14 0.90
N ARG A 9 -7.84 -5.66 2.03
CA ARG A 9 -7.16 -6.71 2.82
C ARG A 9 -6.95 -7.98 2.01
N LEU A 10 -7.98 -8.45 1.30
CA LEU A 10 -7.89 -9.63 0.45
C LEU A 10 -6.87 -9.43 -0.68
N THR A 11 -6.86 -8.25 -1.30
CA THR A 11 -5.88 -7.92 -2.34
C THR A 11 -4.45 -7.88 -1.81
N LYS A 12 -4.23 -7.39 -0.57
CA LYS A 12 -2.92 -7.46 0.09
C LYS A 12 -2.46 -8.91 0.25
N THR A 13 -3.35 -9.80 0.70
CA THR A 13 -3.04 -11.24 0.79
C THR A 13 -2.73 -11.85 -0.58
N LEU A 14 -3.49 -11.49 -1.62
CA LEU A 14 -3.23 -11.95 -2.99
C LEU A 14 -1.86 -11.48 -3.50
N ALA A 15 -1.50 -10.22 -3.26
CA ALA A 15 -0.20 -9.68 -3.63
C ALA A 15 0.95 -10.42 -2.92
N ASN A 16 0.81 -10.74 -1.64
CA ASN A 16 1.80 -11.52 -0.89
C ASN A 16 1.97 -12.95 -1.46
N ILE A 17 0.88 -13.61 -1.85
CA ILE A 17 0.96 -14.95 -2.48
C ILE A 17 1.71 -14.87 -3.81
N LYS A 18 1.39 -13.85 -4.63
CA LYS A 18 2.07 -13.61 -5.91
C LYS A 18 3.55 -13.30 -5.72
N GLU A 19 3.89 -12.51 -4.70
CA GLU A 19 5.29 -12.24 -4.34
C GLU A 19 6.04 -13.51 -3.95
N GLN A 20 5.44 -14.38 -3.12
CA GLN A 20 6.03 -15.66 -2.73
C GLN A 20 6.26 -16.60 -3.92
N ASN A 21 5.39 -16.53 -4.93
CA ASN A 21 5.55 -17.26 -6.19
C ASN A 21 6.60 -16.66 -7.14
N GLY A 22 7.26 -15.56 -6.75
CA GLY A 22 8.23 -14.84 -7.58
C GLY A 22 7.62 -13.87 -8.60
N GLU A 23 6.30 -13.71 -8.60
CA GLU A 23 5.54 -12.84 -9.51
C GLU A 23 5.41 -11.41 -8.95
N VAL A 24 6.54 -10.83 -8.52
CA VAL A 24 6.59 -9.53 -7.82
C VAL A 24 6.02 -8.38 -8.69
N LYS A 25 6.19 -8.45 -10.01
CA LYS A 25 5.63 -7.45 -10.95
C LYS A 25 4.10 -7.43 -10.93
N GLU A 26 3.49 -8.61 -10.88
CA GLU A 26 2.04 -8.76 -10.88
C GLU A 26 1.48 -8.37 -9.50
N ALA A 27 2.15 -8.77 -8.42
CA ALA A 27 1.84 -8.34 -7.07
C ALA A 27 1.83 -6.80 -6.95
N ALA A 28 2.85 -6.13 -7.49
CA ALA A 28 2.95 -4.68 -7.50
C ALA A 28 1.80 -4.02 -8.30
N ALA A 29 1.46 -4.57 -9.47
CA ALA A 29 0.38 -4.04 -10.31
C ALA A 29 -0.99 -4.16 -9.61
N ILE A 30 -1.29 -5.33 -9.03
CA ILE A 30 -2.53 -5.60 -8.30
C ILE A 30 -2.67 -4.64 -7.10
N LEU A 31 -1.60 -4.47 -6.31
CA LEU A 31 -1.67 -3.60 -5.14
C LEU A 31 -1.77 -2.11 -5.52
N GLN A 32 -1.15 -1.70 -6.64
CA GLN A 32 -1.21 -0.32 -7.15
C GLN A 32 -2.58 0.06 -7.74
N GLU A 33 -3.37 -0.91 -8.20
CA GLU A 33 -4.73 -0.66 -8.70
C GLU A 33 -5.67 -0.19 -7.58
N LEU A 34 -5.38 -0.55 -6.33
CA LEU A 34 -6.15 -0.08 -5.19
C LEU A 34 -5.78 1.36 -4.80
N GLN A 35 -6.71 2.27 -5.05
CA GLN A 35 -6.59 3.65 -4.62
C GLN A 35 -7.11 3.86 -3.19
N VAL A 36 -6.40 3.28 -2.21
CA VAL A 36 -6.76 3.30 -0.77
C VAL A 36 -6.91 4.71 -0.18
N GLU A 37 -6.30 5.70 -0.83
CA GLU A 37 -6.42 7.12 -0.48
C GLU A 37 -7.88 7.62 -0.52
N THR A 38 -8.69 7.03 -1.40
CA THR A 38 -10.09 7.43 -1.63
C THR A 38 -11.07 6.79 -0.66
N TYR A 39 -10.64 5.78 0.11
CA TYR A 39 -11.51 5.04 1.02
C TYR A 39 -11.78 5.86 2.28
N GLY A 40 -12.90 6.58 2.33
CA GLY A 40 -13.28 7.46 3.44
C GLY A 40 -13.39 6.75 4.79
N SER A 41 -13.76 5.46 4.78
CA SER A 41 -13.98 4.64 5.98
C SER A 41 -12.74 3.92 6.50
N MET A 42 -11.61 3.97 5.77
CA MET A 42 -10.39 3.26 6.14
C MET A 42 -9.54 4.10 7.11
N GLU A 43 -8.99 3.45 8.14
CA GLU A 43 -8.15 4.12 9.13
C GLU A 43 -6.91 4.74 8.49
N LYS A 44 -6.50 5.92 8.98
CA LYS A 44 -5.31 6.62 8.45
C LYS A 44 -4.05 5.74 8.55
N LYS A 45 -3.90 5.00 9.65
CA LYS A 45 -2.78 4.07 9.84
C LYS A 45 -2.78 2.95 8.80
N GLU A 46 -3.93 2.28 8.61
CA GLU A 46 -4.06 1.21 7.63
C GLU A 46 -3.78 1.73 6.21
N LYS A 47 -4.25 2.93 5.86
CA LYS A 47 -3.90 3.57 4.57
C LYS A 47 -2.40 3.73 4.39
N VAL A 48 -1.71 4.22 5.41
CA VAL A 48 -0.25 4.43 5.33
C VAL A 48 0.48 3.10 5.20
N GLU A 49 0.08 2.07 5.95
CA GLU A 49 0.63 0.71 5.80
C GLU A 49 0.47 0.17 4.37
N PHE A 50 -0.70 0.38 3.75
CA PHE A 50 -0.91 -0.01 2.35
C PHE A 50 0.00 0.74 1.38
N ILE A 51 0.17 2.05 1.57
CA ILE A 51 1.02 2.86 0.69
C ILE A 51 2.50 2.46 0.85
N LEU A 52 2.94 2.17 2.08
CA LEU A 52 4.29 1.65 2.36
C LEU A 52 4.50 0.27 1.71
N GLU A 53 3.50 -0.61 1.75
CA GLU A 53 3.56 -1.92 1.09
C GLU A 53 3.67 -1.77 -0.43
N GLN A 54 2.90 -0.84 -1.03
CA GLN A 54 3.03 -0.50 -2.45
C GLN A 54 4.44 -0.02 -2.77
N MET A 55 5.05 0.81 -1.92
CA MET A 55 6.45 1.26 -2.10
C MET A 55 7.43 0.09 -2.03
N ARG A 56 7.25 -0.84 -1.08
CA ARG A 56 8.10 -2.04 -0.96
C ARG A 56 8.08 -2.88 -2.23
N LEU A 57 6.90 -3.15 -2.78
CA LEU A 57 6.74 -3.89 -4.02
C LEU A 57 7.30 -3.14 -5.24
N CYS A 58 7.13 -1.81 -5.32
CA CYS A 58 7.74 -1.01 -6.39
C CYS A 58 9.28 -1.10 -6.38
N ILE A 59 9.89 -1.02 -5.20
CA ILE A 59 11.34 -1.14 -5.03
C ILE A 59 11.81 -2.54 -5.45
N ALA A 60 11.07 -3.59 -5.09
CA ALA A 60 11.39 -4.96 -5.46
C ALA A 60 11.36 -5.18 -6.99
N VAL A 61 10.51 -4.44 -7.71
CA VAL A 61 10.46 -4.43 -9.19
C VAL A 61 11.48 -3.46 -9.81
N LYS A 62 12.23 -2.71 -9.00
CA LYS A 62 13.15 -1.63 -9.40
C LYS A 62 12.46 -0.44 -10.08
N ASP A 63 11.19 -0.22 -9.78
CA ASP A 63 10.45 0.96 -10.26
C ASP A 63 10.59 2.13 -9.28
N TYR A 64 11.75 2.79 -9.36
CA TYR A 64 12.09 3.92 -8.49
C TYR A 64 11.27 5.18 -8.79
N ILE A 65 10.82 5.35 -10.03
CA ILE A 65 10.00 6.51 -10.43
C ILE A 65 8.63 6.42 -9.75
N ARG A 66 7.95 5.27 -9.84
CA ARG A 66 6.67 5.09 -9.15
C ARG A 66 6.82 5.15 -7.64
N THR A 67 7.90 4.57 -7.09
CA THR A 67 8.18 4.65 -5.65
C THR A 67 8.23 6.12 -5.18
N GLN A 68 8.91 7.01 -5.93
CA GLN A 68 8.96 8.44 -5.63
C GLN A 68 7.60 9.13 -5.73
N ILE A 69 6.76 8.76 -6.70
CA ILE A 69 5.40 9.31 -6.83
C ILE A 69 4.53 8.89 -5.65
N ILE A 70 4.56 7.61 -5.29
CA ILE A 70 3.78 7.04 -4.19
C ILE A 70 4.25 7.61 -2.85
N SER A 71 5.56 7.81 -2.67
CA SER A 71 6.12 8.44 -1.47
C SER A 71 5.55 9.83 -1.20
N LYS A 72 5.25 10.62 -2.25
CA LYS A 72 4.64 11.94 -2.11
C LYS A 72 3.17 11.90 -1.66
N LYS A 73 2.51 10.74 -1.74
CA LYS A 73 1.12 10.57 -1.28
C LYS A 73 1.01 10.43 0.23
N ILE A 74 2.09 10.04 0.92
CA ILE A 74 2.12 10.01 2.38
C ILE A 74 2.53 11.41 2.87
N SER A 75 1.71 12.02 3.72
CA SER A 75 2.11 13.25 4.40
C SER A 75 3.11 12.93 5.50
N THR A 76 4.27 13.57 5.49
CA THR A 76 5.30 13.41 6.54
C THR A 76 4.81 13.83 7.92
N LYS A 77 3.73 14.64 7.99
CA LYS A 77 3.05 15.00 9.23
C LYS A 77 2.45 13.80 9.96
N PHE A 78 2.05 12.75 9.22
CA PHE A 78 1.54 11.52 9.83
C PHE A 78 2.59 10.87 10.76
N PHE A 79 3.86 10.92 10.36
CA PHE A 79 4.97 10.38 11.17
C PHE A 79 5.39 11.31 12.32
N GLN A 80 4.84 12.52 12.40
CA GLN A 80 5.11 13.49 13.47
C GLN A 80 4.04 13.45 14.58
N GLU A 81 2.91 12.77 14.38
CA GLU A 81 1.90 12.56 15.42
C GLU A 81 2.39 11.50 16.42
N GLU A 82 2.47 11.87 17.71
CA GLU A 82 2.76 10.95 18.82
C GLU A 82 1.64 9.89 18.93
N GLY A 83 1.89 8.69 18.41
CA GLY A 83 0.91 7.60 18.31
C GLY A 83 1.00 6.80 17.00
N SER A 84 1.74 7.31 16.02
CA SER A 84 1.93 6.69 14.71
C SER A 84 3.06 5.64 14.69
N GLU A 85 3.13 4.76 15.69
CA GLU A 85 4.01 3.59 15.63
C GLU A 85 3.42 2.58 14.64
N VAL A 86 3.97 2.56 13.43
CA VAL A 86 3.79 1.48 12.47
C VAL A 86 4.76 0.37 12.92
N ARG A 87 4.20 -0.73 13.44
CA ARG A 87 4.98 -1.88 13.93
C ARG A 87 5.41 -2.79 12.78
#